data_AF-A0A945R862-F1
#
_entry.id   AF-A0A945R862-F1
#
_cell.length_a   1.000
_cell.length_b   1.000
_cell.length_c   1.000
_cell.angle_alpha   90.00
_cell.angle_beta   90.00
_cell.angle_gamma   90.00
#
_symmetry.space_group_name_H-M   'P 1'
#
loop_
_entity.id
_entity.type
_entity.pdbx_description
1 polymer ?
#
loop_
_entity_poly.entity_id
_entity_poly.type
_entity_poly.pdbx_seq_one_letter_code
_entity_poly.pdbx_strand_id
1 'polypeptide(L)'
;MRKSLLTLFTLAGTLTALLTTATVQAQGTPLAIELLPLGKDIGIKSGQSVTPAYEGWYENEDGTIALSFGFYNRNSEEVLDIPVGSANRIIGTADGESNQGQPTMFPTGRHWGVFTIDIPAGHDEKVVWHLQNQGKTFAVPANLSTDYVIDAIVGDANNNFPPQVRFEENGPFGHGPNGITVGPVQAKVGEPLAIDTWISDDGKVSGIVAMFVGQSGMTPPVDATWYKHQGPGDVEFSVPTSKVPAAGGMASTDATFSEAGDYLLRVSVFDLAGPASSGHSQCCWTNSFLEVSVSN
;
A
#
# COMPACT_ATOMS: atom_id res chain seq x y z
N MET A 1 29.94 93.46 5.35
CA MET A 1 30.89 92.87 6.32
C MET A 1 30.11 92.05 7.33
N ARG A 2 30.51 90.78 7.56
CA ARG A 2 30.13 89.86 8.67
C ARG A 2 28.63 89.62 8.91
N LYS A 3 28.08 88.46 8.52
CA LYS A 3 28.13 87.10 9.15
C LYS A 3 27.10 86.90 10.28
N SER A 4 26.31 85.84 10.07
CA SER A 4 25.66 84.93 11.05
C SER A 4 24.31 85.36 11.61
N LEU A 5 23.20 84.75 11.14
CA LEU A 5 22.62 83.43 11.50
C LEU A 5 21.81 83.49 12.80
N LEU A 6 20.48 83.42 12.67
CA LEU A 6 19.53 82.53 13.37
C LEU A 6 18.12 83.12 13.20
N THR A 7 17.31 82.53 12.32
CA THR A 7 15.88 82.85 12.20
C THR A 7 15.08 81.67 12.73
N LEU A 8 14.33 81.91 13.82
CA LEU A 8 13.35 80.99 14.39
C LEU A 8 12.20 80.74 13.41
N PHE A 9 11.84 79.48 13.22
CA PHE A 9 10.61 79.08 12.54
C PHE A 9 9.50 78.84 13.56
N THR A 10 8.35 79.46 13.33
CA THR A 10 7.08 79.15 13.99
C THR A 10 6.03 78.82 12.93
N LEU A 11 5.20 77.85 13.30
CA LEU A 11 3.80 77.62 12.90
C LEU A 11 3.46 76.84 11.61
N ALA A 12 3.08 75.57 11.87
CA ALA A 12 1.81 74.91 11.53
C ALA A 12 1.34 74.82 10.07
N GLY A 13 1.02 73.59 9.65
CA GLY A 13 0.05 73.36 8.58
C GLY A 13 0.08 71.96 7.96
N THR A 14 -0.84 71.10 8.42
CA THR A 14 -1.56 70.05 7.67
C THR A 14 -0.74 68.86 7.14
N LEU A 15 -0.78 67.71 7.81
CA LEU A 15 -1.79 66.64 7.71
C LEU A 15 -1.70 65.84 6.41
N THR A 16 -0.87 64.78 6.43
CA THR A 16 -1.02 63.64 5.53
C THR A 16 -1.14 62.39 6.39
N ALA A 17 -2.34 61.82 6.42
CA ALA A 17 -2.63 60.57 7.08
C ALA A 17 -1.88 59.43 6.38
N LEU A 18 -0.95 58.79 7.10
CA LEU A 18 -0.56 57.43 6.75
C LEU A 18 -1.56 56.47 7.42
N LEU A 19 -2.57 56.08 6.66
CA LEU A 19 -3.27 54.82 6.88
C LEU A 19 -2.28 53.69 6.54
N THR A 20 -1.43 53.31 7.49
CA THR A 20 -0.79 52.00 7.43
C THR A 20 -1.87 50.99 7.80
N THR A 21 -2.56 50.44 6.79
CA THR A 21 -3.26 49.18 6.96
C THR A 21 -2.18 48.13 7.23
N ALA A 22 -1.95 47.82 8.51
CA ALA A 22 -1.29 46.58 8.86
C ALA A 22 -2.24 45.47 8.41
N THR A 23 -2.06 44.99 7.18
CA THR A 23 -2.55 43.67 6.81
C THR A 23 -1.79 42.70 7.68
N VAL A 24 -2.34 42.37 8.84
CA VAL A 24 -2.01 41.14 9.53
C VAL A 24 -2.51 40.06 8.59
N GLN A 25 -1.67 39.66 7.63
CA GLN A 25 -1.77 38.32 7.11
C GLN A 25 -1.48 37.43 8.31
N ALA A 26 -2.54 36.94 8.94
CA ALA A 26 -2.48 35.66 9.60
C ALA A 26 -2.10 34.65 8.50
N GLN A 27 -0.82 34.59 8.16
CA GLN A 27 -0.23 33.36 7.65
C GLN A 27 -0.31 32.44 8.85
N GLY A 28 -1.48 31.82 9.04
CA GLY A 28 -1.53 30.58 9.78
C GLY A 28 -0.45 29.74 9.15
N THR A 29 0.59 29.40 9.93
CA THR A 29 1.56 28.40 9.52
C THR A 29 0.72 27.27 8.97
N PRO A 30 0.84 26.89 7.69
CA PRO A 30 0.08 25.76 7.20
C PRO A 30 0.36 24.64 8.20
N LEU A 31 -0.69 24.14 8.85
CA LEU A 31 -0.55 22.99 9.73
C LEU A 31 0.26 21.99 8.92
N ALA A 32 1.30 21.41 9.54
CA ALA A 32 1.94 20.26 8.95
C ALA A 32 0.83 19.21 8.77
N ILE A 33 0.27 19.16 7.56
CA ILE A 33 -0.77 18.23 7.12
C ILE A 33 -0.36 16.79 7.43
N GLU A 34 0.94 16.58 7.58
CA GLU A 34 1.64 15.41 8.08
C GLU A 34 1.18 14.90 9.46
N LEU A 35 0.43 15.68 10.23
CA LEU A 35 -0.11 15.32 11.55
C LEU A 35 -1.54 14.79 11.53
N LEU A 36 -2.19 14.68 10.37
CA LEU A 36 -3.49 14.03 10.26
C LEU A 36 -3.29 12.58 9.79
N PRO A 37 -3.29 11.59 10.71
CA PRO A 37 -3.08 10.18 10.34
C PRO A 37 -4.13 9.65 9.35
N LEU A 38 -5.27 10.34 9.21
CA LEU A 38 -6.40 10.01 8.35
C LEU A 38 -6.78 11.14 7.38
N GLY A 39 -5.89 12.08 7.09
CA GLY A 39 -6.14 13.17 6.13
C GLY A 39 -6.20 12.68 4.68
N LYS A 40 -7.23 11.89 4.35
CA LYS A 40 -7.54 11.46 2.99
C LYS A 40 -8.07 12.67 2.21
N ASP A 41 -7.53 12.90 1.03
CA ASP A 41 -8.10 13.75 -0.01
C ASP A 41 -8.20 15.27 0.29
N ILE A 42 -7.14 15.89 0.81
CA ILE A 42 -7.01 17.37 0.77
C ILE A 42 -6.54 17.91 -0.60
N GLY A 43 -6.60 17.09 -1.66
CA GLY A 43 -6.28 17.48 -3.04
C GLY A 43 -4.79 17.58 -3.38
N ILE A 44 -3.91 16.97 -2.58
CA ILE A 44 -2.46 16.93 -2.88
C ILE A 44 -2.17 15.76 -3.82
N LYS A 45 -1.64 16.09 -5.00
CA LYS A 45 -1.36 15.14 -6.08
C LYS A 45 -0.06 14.35 -5.89
N SER A 46 0.98 15.02 -5.40
CA SER A 46 2.35 14.49 -5.28
C SER A 46 3.12 15.16 -4.13
N GLY A 47 4.29 14.61 -3.79
CA GLY A 47 5.21 15.14 -2.79
C GLY A 47 4.96 14.67 -1.36
N GLN A 48 3.94 13.85 -1.13
CA GLN A 48 3.64 13.28 0.18
C GLN A 48 4.35 11.95 0.43
N SER A 49 4.44 11.59 1.71
CA SER A 49 5.12 10.37 2.13
C SER A 49 4.26 9.11 1.98
N VAL A 50 4.94 8.00 1.73
CA VAL A 50 4.42 6.64 1.95
C VAL A 50 4.76 6.21 3.37
N THR A 51 3.79 5.67 4.10
CA THR A 51 4.02 5.12 5.45
C THR A 51 3.74 3.63 5.48
N PRO A 52 4.64 2.81 6.03
CA PRO A 52 4.34 1.41 6.30
C PRO A 52 3.26 1.29 7.39
N ALA A 53 2.59 0.14 7.42
CA ALA A 53 1.55 -0.22 8.37
C ALA A 53 1.74 -1.68 8.76
N TYR A 54 1.67 -1.97 10.06
CA TYR A 54 1.62 -3.34 10.56
C TYR A 54 0.15 -3.74 10.68
N GLU A 55 -0.23 -4.80 9.99
CA GLU A 55 -1.62 -5.28 9.98
C GLU A 55 -1.88 -6.27 11.12
N GLY A 56 -0.84 -6.99 11.55
CA GLY A 56 -0.92 -8.01 12.58
C GLY A 56 -0.14 -9.26 12.20
N TRP A 57 -0.46 -10.38 12.85
CA TRP A 57 0.21 -11.66 12.61
C TRP A 57 -0.74 -12.84 12.64
N TYR A 58 -0.33 -13.93 12.01
CA TYR A 58 -1.01 -15.23 12.05
C TYR A 58 0.00 -16.36 12.00
N GLU A 59 -0.41 -17.56 12.43
CA GLU A 59 0.43 -18.76 12.35
C GLU A 59 0.26 -19.43 10.98
N ASN A 60 1.38 -19.79 10.36
CA ASN A 60 1.40 -20.63 9.17
C ASN A 60 1.20 -22.10 9.56
N GLU A 61 0.82 -22.95 8.59
CA GLU A 61 0.58 -24.38 8.85
C GLU A 61 1.83 -25.13 9.36
N ASP A 62 3.02 -24.65 9.02
CA ASP A 62 4.31 -25.23 9.45
C ASP A 62 4.75 -24.77 10.84
N GLY A 63 3.95 -23.94 11.52
CA GLY A 63 4.21 -23.40 12.85
C GLY A 63 5.12 -22.17 12.87
N THR A 64 5.51 -21.63 11.72
CA THR A 64 6.10 -20.29 11.63
C THR A 64 5.04 -19.20 11.84
N ILE A 65 5.47 -17.98 12.15
CA ILE A 65 4.58 -16.84 12.34
C ILE A 65 4.75 -15.88 11.16
N ALA A 66 3.66 -15.60 10.45
CA ALA A 66 3.62 -14.60 9.39
C ALA A 66 3.31 -13.22 9.97
N LEU A 67 4.20 -12.26 9.77
CA LEU A 67 4.00 -10.86 10.11
C LEU A 67 3.49 -10.09 8.89
N SER A 68 2.25 -9.61 8.92
CA SER A 68 1.63 -8.94 7.78
C SER A 68 1.85 -7.43 7.79
N PHE A 69 2.28 -6.88 6.65
CA PHE A 69 2.56 -5.47 6.49
C PHE A 69 1.90 -4.88 5.24
N GLY A 70 1.32 -3.70 5.37
CA GLY A 70 0.79 -2.90 4.28
C GLY A 70 1.36 -1.48 4.29
N PHE A 71 0.84 -0.59 3.46
CA PHE A 71 1.26 0.80 3.44
C PHE A 71 0.13 1.74 3.07
N TYR A 72 0.34 3.03 3.34
CA TYR A 72 -0.51 4.10 2.83
C TYR A 72 0.34 5.12 2.06
N ASN A 73 0.12 5.20 0.75
CA ASN A 73 0.58 6.31 -0.08
C ASN A 73 -0.47 7.43 -0.05
N ARG A 74 -0.10 8.58 0.51
CA ARG A 74 -1.01 9.74 0.68
C ARG A 74 -1.20 10.55 -0.59
N ASN A 75 -0.35 10.38 -1.59
CA ASN A 75 -0.48 11.05 -2.87
C ASN A 75 -1.74 10.56 -3.60
N SER A 76 -2.42 11.47 -4.30
CA SER A 76 -3.57 11.10 -5.12
C SER A 76 -3.20 10.71 -6.55
N GLU A 77 -1.98 11.02 -7.02
CA GLU A 77 -1.51 10.73 -8.39
C GLU A 77 -0.09 10.13 -8.42
N GLU A 78 0.79 10.50 -7.49
CA GLU A 78 2.19 10.03 -7.48
C GLU A 78 2.31 8.60 -6.94
N VAL A 79 2.85 7.71 -7.79
CA VAL A 79 3.39 6.40 -7.41
C VAL A 79 4.85 6.57 -7.04
N LEU A 80 5.29 6.00 -5.92
CA LEU A 80 6.70 6.02 -5.53
C LEU A 80 7.38 4.68 -5.86
N ASP A 81 8.63 4.74 -6.29
CA ASP A 81 9.51 3.57 -6.41
C ASP A 81 10.67 3.74 -5.42
N ILE A 82 10.76 2.84 -4.44
CA ILE A 82 11.77 2.83 -3.38
C ILE A 82 12.41 1.43 -3.37
N PRO A 83 13.61 1.28 -3.95
CA PRO A 83 14.22 -0.03 -4.09
C PRO A 83 14.58 -0.62 -2.72
N VAL A 84 14.65 -1.95 -2.67
CA VAL A 84 15.19 -2.66 -1.51
C VAL A 84 16.59 -2.15 -1.19
N GLY A 85 16.85 -1.90 0.09
CA GLY A 85 18.13 -1.45 0.59
C GLY A 85 17.98 -0.59 1.83
N SER A 86 18.95 0.28 2.10
CA SER A 86 18.97 1.04 3.36
C SER A 86 17.74 1.92 3.64
N ALA A 87 17.05 2.35 2.58
CA ALA A 87 15.82 3.11 2.67
C ALA A 87 14.55 2.22 2.74
N ASN A 88 14.61 0.95 2.38
CA ASN A 88 13.47 0.02 2.37
C ASN A 88 13.96 -1.40 2.74
N ARG A 89 13.95 -1.71 4.02
CA ARG A 89 14.48 -2.97 4.56
C ARG A 89 13.70 -3.45 5.77
N ILE A 90 13.88 -4.73 6.06
CA ILE A 90 13.37 -5.38 7.26
C ILE A 90 14.52 -5.50 8.26
N ILE A 91 14.33 -5.00 9.47
CA ILE A 91 15.30 -5.08 10.56
C ILE A 91 14.80 -6.15 11.54
N GLY A 92 15.73 -6.89 12.16
CA GLY A 92 15.40 -7.88 13.19
C GLY A 92 15.06 -9.27 12.65
N THR A 93 15.43 -9.55 11.41
CA THR A 93 15.50 -10.91 10.83
C THR A 93 16.95 -11.20 10.46
N ALA A 94 17.28 -12.48 10.22
CA ALA A 94 18.65 -12.91 9.88
C ALA A 94 19.19 -12.23 8.60
N ASP A 95 18.31 -11.61 7.81
CA ASP A 95 18.57 -11.19 6.44
C ASP A 95 18.63 -9.66 6.22
N GLY A 96 19.07 -8.87 7.20
CA GLY A 96 19.58 -7.49 7.02
C GLY A 96 18.93 -6.61 5.92
N GLU A 97 19.72 -6.13 4.96
CA GLU A 97 19.23 -5.33 3.80
C GLU A 97 18.78 -6.18 2.60
N SER A 98 18.63 -7.50 2.79
CA SER A 98 18.20 -8.37 1.70
C SER A 98 16.76 -8.10 1.29
N ASN A 99 16.41 -8.59 0.11
CA ASN A 99 15.04 -8.64 -0.31
C ASN A 99 14.31 -9.78 0.43
N GLN A 100 13.31 -9.41 1.22
CA GLN A 100 12.44 -10.31 1.97
C GLN A 100 10.98 -10.20 1.49
N GLY A 101 10.76 -9.75 0.25
CA GLY A 101 9.44 -9.62 -0.35
C GLY A 101 8.74 -8.29 -0.10
N GLN A 102 9.39 -7.31 0.54
CA GLN A 102 8.85 -5.96 0.69
C GLN A 102 8.62 -5.29 -0.68
N PRO A 103 7.52 -4.54 -0.89
CA PRO A 103 7.28 -3.87 -2.17
C PRO A 103 8.36 -2.82 -2.45
N THR A 104 8.71 -2.63 -3.72
CA THR A 104 9.48 -1.45 -4.16
C THR A 104 8.58 -0.41 -4.83
N MET A 105 7.43 -0.80 -5.36
CA MET A 105 6.46 0.11 -5.96
C MET A 105 5.29 0.37 -5.01
N PHE A 106 4.95 1.65 -4.84
CA PHE A 106 3.94 2.12 -3.89
C PHE A 106 2.86 2.92 -4.62
N PRO A 107 1.83 2.26 -5.21
CA PRO A 107 0.68 2.95 -5.78
C PRO A 107 -0.06 3.82 -4.77
N THR A 108 -0.84 4.76 -5.27
CA THR A 108 -1.63 5.69 -4.45
C THR A 108 -2.67 4.95 -3.61
N GLY A 109 -2.96 5.46 -2.41
CA GLY A 109 -3.99 4.89 -1.56
C GLY A 109 -3.44 3.86 -0.56
N ARG A 110 -4.39 3.23 0.14
CA ARG A 110 -4.13 2.25 1.20
C ARG A 110 -4.05 0.86 0.58
N HIS A 111 -2.98 0.15 0.87
CA HIS A 111 -2.82 -1.25 0.47
C HIS A 111 -2.54 -2.10 1.71
N TRP A 112 -3.46 -3.02 2.01
CA TRP A 112 -3.42 -3.86 3.21
C TRP A 112 -2.61 -5.12 2.98
N GLY A 113 -1.80 -5.48 3.98
CA GLY A 113 -1.01 -6.71 4.08
C GLY A 113 -0.47 -7.20 2.74
N VAL A 114 0.33 -6.36 2.09
CA VAL A 114 0.81 -6.55 0.71
C VAL A 114 1.95 -7.57 0.61
N PHE A 115 2.56 -7.92 1.74
CA PHE A 115 3.54 -8.98 1.90
C PHE A 115 3.56 -9.42 3.37
N THR A 116 4.21 -10.55 3.64
CA THR A 116 4.50 -11.01 4.99
C THR A 116 5.99 -11.23 5.21
N ILE A 117 6.38 -11.25 6.48
CA ILE A 117 7.68 -11.74 6.91
C ILE A 117 7.45 -12.92 7.84
N ASP A 118 7.88 -14.09 7.40
CA ASP A 118 7.79 -15.31 8.18
C ASP A 118 8.97 -15.40 9.15
N ILE A 119 8.66 -15.61 10.43
CA ILE A 119 9.65 -15.82 11.49
C ILE A 119 9.44 -17.17 12.17
N PRO A 120 10.50 -17.81 12.68
CA PRO A 120 10.36 -19.01 13.50
C PRO A 120 9.53 -18.75 14.77
N ALA A 121 8.84 -19.78 15.25
CA ALA A 121 8.25 -19.74 16.58
C ALA A 121 9.33 -19.44 17.64
N GLY A 122 9.03 -18.50 18.55
CA GLY A 122 9.98 -18.08 19.60
C GLY A 122 11.09 -17.13 19.14
N HIS A 123 10.93 -16.48 17.98
CA HIS A 123 11.83 -15.40 17.55
C HIS A 123 11.82 -14.23 18.55
N ASP A 124 13.01 -13.86 19.06
CA ASP A 124 13.16 -12.88 20.14
C ASP A 124 13.41 -11.45 19.64
N GLU A 125 13.95 -11.29 18.43
CA GLU A 125 14.27 -9.96 17.90
C GLU A 125 13.03 -9.25 17.37
N LYS A 126 12.96 -7.93 17.60
CA LYS A 126 11.84 -7.14 17.10
C LYS A 126 11.97 -6.94 15.59
N VAL A 127 11.05 -7.51 14.83
CA VAL A 127 10.96 -7.26 13.38
C VAL A 127 10.39 -5.87 13.12
N VAL A 128 11.04 -5.09 12.25
CA VAL A 128 10.66 -3.72 11.91
C VAL A 128 10.75 -3.50 10.41
N TRP A 129 9.66 -3.01 9.80
CA TRP A 129 9.76 -2.46 8.44
C TRP A 129 10.24 -1.01 8.51
N HIS A 130 11.44 -0.79 8.00
CA HIS A 130 12.10 0.52 7.90
C HIS A 130 11.92 1.09 6.49
N LEU A 131 11.29 2.26 6.40
CA LEU A 131 11.04 2.97 5.15
C LEU A 131 11.48 4.43 5.23
N GLN A 132 12.27 4.89 4.27
CA GLN A 132 12.67 6.29 4.10
C GLN A 132 12.18 6.82 2.76
N ASN A 133 11.47 7.95 2.80
CA ASN A 133 11.00 8.65 1.61
C ASN A 133 10.65 10.09 1.98
N GLN A 134 10.71 11.00 0.99
CA GLN A 134 10.36 12.41 1.16
C GLN A 134 11.03 13.07 2.39
N GLY A 135 12.31 12.78 2.62
CA GLY A 135 13.09 13.33 3.74
C GLY A 135 12.70 12.79 5.12
N LYS A 136 11.87 11.75 5.20
CA LYS A 136 11.40 11.15 6.45
C LYS A 136 11.87 9.73 6.62
N THR A 137 11.87 9.29 7.87
CA THR A 137 12.12 7.90 8.26
C THR A 137 10.91 7.38 9.03
N PHE A 138 10.42 6.23 8.62
CA PHE A 138 9.38 5.46 9.28
C PHE A 138 9.93 4.11 9.68
N ALA A 139 9.65 3.69 10.91
CA ALA A 139 10.05 2.41 11.44
C ALA A 139 8.83 1.80 12.13
N VAL A 140 8.20 0.83 11.48
CA VAL A 140 6.98 0.19 11.99
C VAL A 140 7.32 -1.19 12.53
N PRO A 141 7.31 -1.37 13.86
CA PRO A 141 7.59 -2.66 14.46
C PRO A 141 6.37 -3.59 14.38
N ALA A 142 6.63 -4.87 14.13
CA ALA A 142 5.67 -5.93 14.42
C ALA A 142 5.44 -6.09 15.93
N ASN A 143 4.28 -6.63 16.28
CA ASN A 143 3.87 -6.91 17.65
C ASN A 143 3.14 -8.25 17.73
N LEU A 144 3.72 -9.21 18.46
CA LEU A 144 3.18 -10.55 18.64
C LEU A 144 2.14 -10.65 19.77
N SER A 145 1.69 -9.54 20.34
CA SER A 145 0.57 -9.57 21.30
C SER A 145 -0.66 -10.21 20.64
N THR A 146 -1.46 -10.93 21.43
CA THR A 146 -2.70 -11.56 20.97
C THR A 146 -3.72 -10.56 20.45
N ASP A 147 -3.59 -9.28 20.81
CA ASP A 147 -4.45 -8.20 20.31
C ASP A 147 -4.19 -7.86 18.83
N TYR A 148 -3.09 -8.38 18.26
CA TYR A 148 -2.70 -8.20 16.86
C TYR A 148 -2.80 -9.49 16.03
N VAL A 149 -3.45 -10.54 16.55
CA VAL A 149 -3.76 -11.71 15.72
C VAL A 149 -4.80 -11.30 14.68
N ILE A 150 -4.55 -11.68 13.43
CA ILE A 150 -5.47 -11.44 12.32
C ILE A 150 -6.12 -12.73 11.84
N ASP A 151 -7.36 -12.61 11.39
CA ASP A 151 -8.22 -13.66 10.82
C ASP A 151 -7.92 -13.92 9.33
N ALA A 152 -6.67 -13.66 8.91
CA ALA A 152 -6.24 -13.59 7.52
C ALA A 152 -6.33 -14.91 6.74
N ILE A 153 -6.30 -16.06 7.44
CA ILE A 153 -6.30 -17.41 6.86
C ILE A 153 -7.57 -18.17 7.24
N VAL A 154 -7.90 -18.17 8.53
CA VAL A 154 -9.03 -18.91 9.10
C VAL A 154 -10.39 -18.28 8.80
N GLY A 155 -10.38 -17.07 8.21
CA GLY A 155 -11.58 -16.32 7.92
C GLY A 155 -12.21 -15.71 9.17
N ASP A 156 -13.19 -14.84 8.95
CA ASP A 156 -13.86 -14.15 10.04
C ASP A 156 -14.88 -15.04 10.78
N ALA A 157 -15.54 -14.46 11.80
CA ALA A 157 -16.53 -15.16 12.62
C ALA A 157 -17.78 -15.66 11.84
N ASN A 158 -17.99 -15.21 10.60
CA ASN A 158 -19.05 -15.69 9.71
C ASN A 158 -18.56 -16.79 8.76
N ASN A 159 -17.35 -17.30 8.97
CA ASN A 159 -16.64 -18.22 8.09
C ASN A 159 -16.43 -17.62 6.69
N ASN A 160 -16.27 -16.30 6.55
CA ASN A 160 -15.85 -15.71 5.28
C ASN A 160 -14.34 -15.90 5.14
N PHE A 161 -13.91 -16.67 4.14
CA PHE A 161 -12.50 -17.02 3.93
C PHE A 161 -11.85 -16.12 2.88
N PRO A 162 -10.52 -15.91 2.91
CA PRO A 162 -9.84 -15.20 1.83
C PRO A 162 -10.00 -15.92 0.48
N PRO A 163 -10.12 -15.18 -0.63
CA PRO A 163 -10.18 -15.76 -1.98
C PRO A 163 -8.99 -16.68 -2.27
N GLN A 164 -9.21 -17.75 -3.02
CA GLN A 164 -8.13 -18.63 -3.46
C GLN A 164 -7.64 -18.23 -4.85
N VAL A 165 -6.32 -18.21 -5.02
CA VAL A 165 -5.68 -17.85 -6.29
C VAL A 165 -4.74 -18.98 -6.74
N ARG A 166 -4.83 -19.35 -8.02
CA ARG A 166 -3.95 -20.32 -8.69
C ARG A 166 -3.40 -19.73 -9.98
N PHE A 167 -2.19 -20.12 -10.35
CA PHE A 167 -1.59 -19.79 -11.66
C PHE A 167 -1.74 -20.92 -12.70
N GLU A 168 -2.34 -22.04 -12.29
CA GLU A 168 -2.69 -23.18 -13.13
C GLU A 168 -4.07 -23.70 -12.69
N GLU A 169 -4.94 -24.09 -13.63
CA GLU A 169 -6.34 -24.47 -13.37
C GLU A 169 -6.52 -25.47 -12.22
N ASN A 170 -5.65 -26.47 -12.14
CA ASN A 170 -5.69 -27.52 -11.12
C ASN A 170 -4.41 -27.52 -10.24
N GLY A 171 -3.70 -26.39 -10.19
CA GLY A 171 -2.47 -26.22 -9.44
C GLY A 171 -2.70 -25.94 -7.94
N PRO A 172 -1.60 -25.79 -7.17
CA PRO A 172 -1.68 -25.33 -5.79
C PRO A 172 -2.30 -23.93 -5.74
N PHE A 173 -3.08 -23.67 -4.69
CA PHE A 173 -3.66 -22.35 -4.45
C PHE A 173 -2.95 -21.65 -3.31
N GLY A 174 -2.90 -20.32 -3.40
CA GLY A 174 -2.58 -19.42 -2.30
C GLY A 174 -3.84 -18.73 -1.81
N HIS A 175 -3.85 -18.36 -0.52
CA HIS A 175 -4.85 -17.51 0.08
C HIS A 175 -4.25 -16.66 1.21
N GLY A 176 -4.88 -15.54 1.52
CA GLY A 176 -4.41 -14.60 2.54
C GLY A 176 -3.24 -13.72 2.08
N PRO A 177 -2.61 -12.98 3.01
CA PRO A 177 -1.64 -11.94 2.70
C PRO A 177 -0.41 -12.41 1.91
N ASN A 178 0.07 -13.63 2.16
CA ASN A 178 1.23 -14.21 1.48
C ASN A 178 0.85 -15.07 0.25
N GLY A 179 -0.34 -15.65 0.26
CA GLY A 179 -0.86 -16.56 -0.77
C GLY A 179 0.17 -17.55 -1.31
N ILE A 180 0.44 -17.50 -2.61
CA ILE A 180 1.42 -18.37 -3.29
C ILE A 180 2.32 -17.55 -4.21
N THR A 181 3.60 -17.92 -4.26
CA THR A 181 4.57 -17.42 -5.24
C THR A 181 4.93 -18.52 -6.22
N VAL A 182 4.92 -18.23 -7.53
CA VAL A 182 5.32 -19.16 -8.58
C VAL A 182 6.29 -18.51 -9.56
N GLY A 183 6.98 -19.33 -10.35
CA GLY A 183 7.95 -18.89 -11.35
C GLY A 183 9.38 -19.32 -11.00
N PRO A 184 10.40 -18.65 -11.55
CA PRO A 184 10.29 -17.55 -12.52
C PRO A 184 9.81 -18.02 -13.90
N VAL A 185 8.89 -17.28 -14.52
CA VAL A 185 8.56 -17.41 -15.95
C VAL A 185 9.42 -16.48 -16.79
N GLN A 186 9.62 -16.81 -18.07
CA GLN A 186 10.50 -16.05 -18.96
C GLN A 186 9.70 -15.09 -19.84
N ALA A 187 10.18 -13.86 -19.99
CA ALA A 187 9.62 -12.85 -20.88
C ALA A 187 10.73 -12.04 -21.58
N LYS A 188 10.34 -11.17 -22.52
CA LYS A 188 11.26 -10.23 -23.16
C LYS A 188 10.73 -8.81 -23.09
N VAL A 189 11.65 -7.85 -23.11
CA VAL A 189 11.30 -6.42 -23.18
C VAL A 189 10.41 -6.16 -24.40
N GLY A 190 9.27 -5.52 -24.16
CA GLY A 190 8.30 -5.15 -25.20
C GLY A 190 7.47 -6.31 -25.79
N GLU A 191 7.74 -7.57 -25.44
CA GLU A 191 6.90 -8.71 -25.85
C GLU A 191 5.84 -9.00 -24.77
N PRO A 192 4.54 -9.07 -25.11
CA PRO A 192 3.49 -9.39 -24.14
C PRO A 192 3.63 -10.81 -23.57
N LEU A 193 3.68 -10.92 -22.24
CA LEU A 193 3.59 -12.18 -21.50
C LEU A 193 2.14 -12.42 -21.09
N ALA A 194 1.49 -13.45 -21.63
CA ALA A 194 0.17 -13.86 -21.19
C ALA A 194 0.22 -14.49 -19.79
N ILE A 195 -0.65 -14.04 -18.90
CA ILE A 195 -0.78 -14.51 -17.53
C ILE A 195 -2.24 -14.89 -17.28
N ASP A 196 -2.46 -16.16 -16.96
CA ASP A 196 -3.76 -16.68 -16.55
C ASP A 196 -3.79 -16.94 -15.04
N THR A 197 -4.88 -16.55 -14.40
CA THR A 197 -5.12 -16.76 -12.97
C THR A 197 -6.51 -17.34 -12.75
N TRP A 198 -6.58 -18.43 -11.98
CA TRP A 198 -7.84 -19.03 -11.57
C TRP A 198 -8.15 -18.59 -10.15
N ILE A 199 -9.31 -17.98 -9.99
CA ILE A 199 -9.73 -17.35 -8.76
C ILE A 199 -11.08 -17.91 -8.36
N SER A 200 -11.22 -18.24 -7.08
CA SER A 200 -12.48 -18.71 -6.49
C SER A 200 -12.57 -18.19 -5.07
N ASP A 201 -13.78 -18.03 -4.57
CA ASP A 201 -14.09 -17.51 -3.25
C ASP A 201 -15.35 -18.23 -2.72
N ASP A 202 -15.56 -18.20 -1.40
CA ASP A 202 -16.74 -18.84 -0.82
C ASP A 202 -18.03 -18.00 -0.97
N GLY A 203 -17.89 -16.77 -1.48
CA GLY A 203 -18.99 -15.86 -1.79
C GLY A 203 -19.66 -15.28 -0.56
N LYS A 204 -19.08 -15.47 0.63
CA LYS A 204 -19.59 -14.87 1.84
C LYS A 204 -19.17 -13.40 1.89
N VAL A 205 -19.96 -12.65 2.64
CA VAL A 205 -19.67 -11.26 2.95
C VAL A 205 -20.02 -11.01 4.39
N SER A 206 -19.28 -10.09 5.01
CA SER A 206 -19.43 -9.74 6.42
C SER A 206 -19.75 -8.26 6.61
N GLY A 207 -20.00 -7.91 7.88
CA GLY A 207 -20.29 -6.53 8.28
C GLY A 207 -21.58 -5.99 7.68
N ILE A 208 -21.59 -4.69 7.42
CA ILE A 208 -22.78 -3.98 6.94
C ILE A 208 -23.22 -4.46 5.54
N VAL A 209 -22.26 -4.96 4.73
CA VAL A 209 -22.53 -5.47 3.38
C VAL A 209 -23.43 -6.71 3.43
N ALA A 210 -23.21 -7.60 4.40
CA ALA A 210 -24.02 -8.80 4.59
C ALA A 210 -25.51 -8.49 4.79
N MET A 211 -25.84 -7.38 5.48
CA MET A 211 -27.23 -6.98 5.71
C MET A 211 -27.96 -6.58 4.42
N PHE A 212 -27.25 -6.01 3.46
CA PHE A 212 -27.81 -5.58 2.17
C PHE A 212 -27.85 -6.73 1.16
N VAL A 213 -26.79 -7.53 1.10
CA VAL A 213 -26.65 -8.60 0.11
C VAL A 213 -27.46 -9.85 0.48
N GLY A 214 -27.52 -10.20 1.78
CA GLY A 214 -28.20 -11.40 2.27
C GLY A 214 -29.70 -11.45 1.97
N GLN A 215 -30.35 -10.30 1.73
CA GLN A 215 -31.76 -10.23 1.34
C GLN A 215 -32.00 -10.52 -0.15
N SER A 216 -30.96 -10.40 -0.98
CA SER A 216 -31.05 -10.53 -2.44
C SER A 216 -30.66 -11.91 -2.98
N GLY A 217 -30.00 -12.74 -2.16
CA GLY A 217 -29.40 -14.01 -2.61
C GLY A 217 -28.25 -13.84 -3.61
N MET A 218 -27.75 -12.63 -3.80
CA MET A 218 -26.64 -12.32 -4.68
C MET A 218 -25.31 -12.71 -4.02
N THR A 219 -24.42 -13.31 -4.79
CA THR A 219 -23.02 -13.51 -4.39
C THR A 219 -22.18 -12.48 -5.14
N PRO A 220 -21.53 -11.53 -4.46
CA PRO A 220 -20.75 -10.52 -5.15
C PRO A 220 -19.50 -11.14 -5.79
N PRO A 221 -19.04 -10.62 -6.94
CA PRO A 221 -17.77 -11.04 -7.50
C PRO A 221 -16.60 -10.53 -6.65
N VAL A 222 -15.43 -11.11 -6.87
CA VAL A 222 -14.15 -10.61 -6.36
C VAL A 222 -13.47 -9.73 -7.42
N ASP A 223 -12.70 -8.75 -6.95
CA ASP A 223 -11.87 -7.88 -7.78
C ASP A 223 -10.41 -8.34 -7.73
N ALA A 224 -9.87 -8.76 -8.87
CA ALA A 224 -8.47 -9.14 -9.03
C ALA A 224 -7.70 -8.02 -9.73
N THR A 225 -6.73 -7.41 -9.03
CA THR A 225 -5.94 -6.30 -9.54
C THR A 225 -4.45 -6.62 -9.56
N TRP A 226 -3.81 -6.35 -10.69
CA TRP A 226 -2.40 -6.57 -10.92
C TRP A 226 -1.54 -5.36 -10.58
N TYR A 227 -0.39 -5.63 -9.98
CA TYR A 227 0.62 -4.63 -9.63
C TYR A 227 2.02 -5.15 -9.97
N LYS A 228 2.91 -4.27 -10.44
CA LYS A 228 4.36 -4.48 -10.27
C LYS A 228 4.64 -4.39 -8.76
N HIS A 229 5.06 -5.48 -8.13
CA HIS A 229 5.47 -5.46 -6.73
C HIS A 229 6.93 -5.06 -6.59
N GLN A 230 7.77 -5.62 -7.47
CA GLN A 230 9.20 -5.32 -7.60
C GLN A 230 9.63 -5.37 -9.07
N GLY A 231 10.67 -4.62 -9.43
CA GLY A 231 11.36 -4.74 -10.72
C GLY A 231 11.87 -3.40 -11.27
N PRO A 232 12.89 -3.43 -12.15
CA PRO A 232 13.65 -2.25 -12.57
C PRO A 232 12.89 -1.28 -13.48
N GLY A 233 11.99 -1.77 -14.33
CA GLY A 233 11.22 -0.96 -15.27
C GLY A 233 9.73 -0.88 -14.95
N ASP A 234 9.00 -0.19 -15.81
CA ASP A 234 7.54 -0.18 -15.86
C ASP A 234 6.99 -1.52 -16.39
N VAL A 235 5.82 -1.90 -15.85
CA VAL A 235 5.01 -3.04 -16.31
C VAL A 235 3.63 -2.52 -16.69
N GLU A 236 3.24 -2.74 -17.93
CA GLU A 236 1.89 -2.44 -18.42
C GLU A 236 1.06 -3.73 -18.46
N PHE A 237 -0.13 -3.68 -17.89
CA PHE A 237 -1.11 -4.78 -17.93
C PHE A 237 -2.22 -4.44 -18.91
N SER A 238 -2.51 -5.33 -19.86
CA SER A 238 -3.61 -5.13 -20.81
C SER A 238 -4.98 -5.12 -20.12
N VAL A 239 -5.14 -5.90 -19.05
CA VAL A 239 -6.33 -5.91 -18.18
C VAL A 239 -5.86 -5.83 -16.71
N PRO A 240 -5.64 -4.61 -16.18
CA PRO A 240 -5.07 -4.44 -14.84
C PRO A 240 -6.02 -4.88 -13.73
N THR A 241 -7.34 -4.82 -13.95
CA THR A 241 -8.36 -5.28 -12.99
C THR A 241 -9.42 -6.12 -13.68
N SER A 242 -9.72 -7.29 -13.12
CA SER A 242 -10.77 -8.20 -13.56
C SER A 242 -11.78 -8.46 -12.44
N LYS A 243 -13.07 -8.52 -12.80
CA LYS A 243 -14.13 -9.02 -11.92
C LYS A 243 -14.34 -10.50 -12.17
N VAL A 244 -14.19 -11.32 -11.13
CA VAL A 244 -14.36 -12.78 -11.22
C VAL A 244 -15.54 -13.21 -10.34
N PRO A 245 -16.47 -14.06 -10.83
CA PRO A 245 -17.52 -14.62 -9.98
C PRO A 245 -16.92 -15.35 -8.78
N ALA A 246 -17.48 -15.17 -7.58
CA ALA A 246 -16.97 -15.87 -6.39
C ALA A 246 -16.96 -17.39 -6.56
N ALA A 247 -17.97 -17.97 -7.22
CA ALA A 247 -18.03 -19.41 -7.50
C ALA A 247 -16.82 -19.97 -8.29
N GLY A 248 -16.04 -19.09 -8.93
CA GLY A 248 -14.84 -19.45 -9.65
C GLY A 248 -14.81 -18.88 -11.06
N GLY A 249 -13.61 -18.56 -11.53
CA GLY A 249 -13.36 -18.18 -12.91
C GLY A 249 -11.88 -17.95 -13.21
N MET A 250 -11.57 -17.89 -14.50
CA MET A 250 -10.25 -17.51 -14.98
C MET A 250 -10.24 -16.01 -15.32
N ALA A 251 -9.20 -15.31 -14.90
CA ALA A 251 -8.87 -13.96 -15.31
C ALA A 251 -7.52 -13.97 -16.05
N SER A 252 -7.49 -13.35 -17.22
CA SER A 252 -6.31 -13.27 -18.08
C SER A 252 -5.88 -11.81 -18.24
N THR A 253 -4.58 -11.57 -18.23
CA THR A 253 -3.96 -10.30 -18.64
C THR A 253 -2.66 -10.58 -19.39
N ASP A 254 -2.26 -9.66 -20.26
CA ASP A 254 -0.89 -9.63 -20.75
C ASP A 254 -0.09 -8.62 -19.93
N ALA A 255 1.15 -8.96 -19.58
CA ALA A 255 2.12 -8.06 -18.97
C ALA A 255 3.22 -7.72 -19.97
N THR A 256 3.50 -6.43 -20.18
CA THR A 256 4.59 -5.95 -21.04
C THR A 256 5.60 -5.16 -20.21
N PHE A 257 6.88 -5.49 -20.38
CA PHE A 257 7.98 -4.97 -19.57
C PHE A 257 8.82 -3.98 -20.38
N SER A 258 9.22 -2.87 -19.76
CA SER A 258 10.03 -1.83 -20.40
C SER A 258 11.54 -2.04 -20.28
N GLU A 259 12.00 -2.82 -19.29
CA GLU A 259 13.43 -3.06 -19.03
C GLU A 259 13.69 -4.53 -18.69
N ALA A 260 14.89 -5.02 -19.02
CA ALA A 260 15.33 -6.36 -18.66
C ALA A 260 15.66 -6.43 -17.16
N GLY A 261 15.44 -7.59 -16.55
CA GLY A 261 15.71 -7.87 -15.14
C GLY A 261 14.66 -8.77 -14.51
N ASP A 262 14.79 -8.96 -13.20
CA ASP A 262 13.85 -9.77 -12.42
C ASP A 262 12.72 -8.90 -11.88
N TYR A 263 11.50 -9.38 -12.05
CA TYR A 263 10.27 -8.74 -11.58
C TYR A 263 9.52 -9.69 -10.66
N LEU A 264 8.87 -9.10 -9.66
CA LEU A 264 7.84 -9.76 -8.88
C LEU A 264 6.53 -9.05 -9.17
N LEU A 265 5.60 -9.75 -9.83
CA LEU A 265 4.26 -9.25 -10.05
C LEU A 265 3.36 -9.76 -8.93
N ARG A 266 2.38 -8.95 -8.52
CA ARG A 266 1.41 -9.30 -7.49
C ARG A 266 0.00 -9.15 -8.03
N VAL A 267 -0.81 -10.20 -7.92
CA VAL A 267 -2.26 -10.09 -8.05
C VAL A 267 -2.86 -9.98 -6.66
N SER A 268 -3.63 -8.92 -6.43
CA SER A 268 -4.37 -8.69 -5.19
C SER A 268 -5.84 -8.94 -5.48
N VAL A 269 -6.44 -9.90 -4.76
CA VAL A 269 -7.84 -10.28 -4.91
C VAL A 269 -8.60 -9.89 -3.67
N PHE A 270 -9.61 -9.02 -3.82
CA PHE A 270 -10.48 -8.58 -2.75
C PHE A 270 -11.90 -9.08 -2.96
N ASP A 271 -12.54 -9.55 -1.89
CA ASP A 271 -14.00 -9.63 -1.86
C ASP A 271 -14.61 -8.22 -1.72
N LEU A 272 -15.92 -8.11 -1.93
CA LEU A 272 -16.65 -6.84 -1.78
C LEU A 272 -16.56 -6.26 -0.36
N ALA A 273 -16.25 -7.10 0.62
CA ALA A 273 -16.17 -6.77 2.04
C ALA A 273 -14.72 -6.45 2.49
N GLY A 274 -13.76 -6.28 1.57
CA GLY A 274 -12.34 -6.07 1.84
C GLY A 274 -12.04 -5.06 2.96
N PRO A 275 -10.79 -4.93 3.45
CA PRO A 275 -10.46 -4.40 4.78
C PRO A 275 -11.09 -3.05 5.19
N ALA A 276 -11.47 -2.22 4.23
CA ALA A 276 -12.17 -0.97 4.47
C ALA A 276 -13.63 -1.11 4.92
N SER A 277 -14.31 -2.23 4.60
CA SER A 277 -15.73 -2.48 4.89
C SER A 277 -15.96 -3.60 5.92
N SER A 278 -14.94 -4.39 6.27
CA SER A 278 -15.00 -5.49 7.25
C SER A 278 -14.84 -5.06 8.72
N GLY A 279 -14.61 -3.78 9.01
CA GLY A 279 -14.50 -3.28 10.38
C GLY A 279 -13.18 -3.67 11.06
N HIS A 280 -13.24 -4.40 12.18
CA HIS A 280 -12.04 -4.87 12.90
C HIS A 280 -11.46 -6.19 12.34
N SER A 281 -12.11 -6.82 11.36
CA SER A 281 -11.58 -8.01 10.70
C SER A 281 -10.53 -7.62 9.66
N GLN A 282 -9.36 -8.26 9.72
CA GLN A 282 -8.30 -8.12 8.73
C GLN A 282 -8.43 -9.27 7.72
N CYS A 283 -9.63 -9.35 7.14
CA CYS A 283 -10.07 -10.24 6.07
C CYS A 283 -11.03 -9.43 5.15
N CYS A 284 -11.31 -9.80 3.90
CA CYS A 284 -10.78 -10.95 3.19
C CYS A 284 -10.11 -10.51 1.88
N TRP A 285 -8.80 -10.72 1.82
CA TRP A 285 -8.03 -10.52 0.60
C TRP A 285 -6.97 -11.59 0.49
N THR A 286 -6.51 -11.78 -0.74
CA THR A 286 -5.37 -12.62 -1.05
C THR A 286 -4.40 -11.86 -1.92
N ASN A 287 -3.11 -11.96 -1.63
CA ASN A 287 -2.07 -11.66 -2.60
C ASN A 287 -1.46 -12.96 -3.08
N SER A 288 -1.17 -13.04 -4.37
CA SER A 288 -0.30 -14.08 -4.92
C SER A 288 0.69 -13.45 -5.89
N PHE A 289 1.84 -14.09 -6.04
CA PHE A 289 3.00 -13.50 -6.70
C PHE A 289 3.49 -14.36 -7.86
N LEU A 290 3.93 -13.69 -8.92
CA LEU A 290 4.53 -14.30 -10.09
C LEU A 290 5.92 -13.69 -10.29
N GLU A 291 6.95 -14.53 -10.18
CA GLU A 291 8.31 -14.19 -10.54
C GLU A 291 8.47 -14.21 -12.06
N VAL A 292 9.07 -13.16 -12.61
CA VAL A 292 9.32 -13.05 -14.06
C VAL A 292 10.76 -12.62 -14.29
N SER A 293 11.48 -13.38 -15.12
CA SER A 293 12.81 -13.05 -15.61
C SER A 293 12.68 -12.49 -17.03
N VAL A 294 13.01 -11.22 -17.21
CA VAL A 294 12.87 -10.49 -18.47
C VAL A 294 14.23 -10.32 -19.13
N SER A 295 14.40 -10.86 -20.34
CA SER A 295 15.59 -10.60 -21.16
C SER A 295 15.34 -9.48 -22.18
N ASN A 296 16.41 -9.02 -22.82
CA ASN A 296 16.28 -8.20 -24.04
C ASN A 296 15.67 -9.02 -25.20
#